data_AF-A0A534Q4I0-F1
#
_entry.id   AF-A0A534Q4I0-F1
#
_cell.length_a   1.000
_cell.length_b   1.000
_cell.length_c   1.000
_cell.angle_alpha   90.00
_cell.angle_beta   90.00
_cell.angle_gamma   90.00
#
_symmetry.space_group_name_H-M   'P 1'
#
loop_
_entity.id
_entity.type
_entity.pdbx_description
1 polymer ?
#
loop_
_entity_poly.entity_id
_entity_poly.type
_entity_poly.pdbx_seq_one_letter_code
_entity_poly.pdbx_strand_id
1 'polypeptide(L)'
;MDPAARTEPDARELIALARRDPRAAEQAIAALPIPAQVALVCESPLAERGRILGLVPHPEALIPEIPPAELCFTIKAIGLADAAWVLEYATPEQSVAAFDLDAWRGNEVDVATANEWIQAFARTSPEARLRTLEALDAELLVIALRARIGVVQKPDDAEGWAPPEGSQTLEGQFHYWALAPCSRAPTGAISG
;
A
#
# COMPACT_ATOMS: atom_id res chain seq x y z
N MET A 1 31.70 -32.15 14.99
CA MET A 1 30.87 -32.47 13.81
C MET A 1 29.45 -32.62 14.33
N ASP A 2 28.66 -31.57 14.20
CA ASP A 2 27.34 -31.43 14.82
C ASP A 2 26.28 -32.17 13.98
N PRO A 3 25.55 -33.16 14.55
CA PRO A 3 24.60 -33.99 13.81
C PRO A 3 23.23 -33.34 13.53
N ALA A 4 23.08 -32.02 13.70
CA ALA A 4 21.80 -31.34 13.48
C ALA A 4 21.89 -30.04 12.68
N ALA A 5 22.77 -29.96 11.68
CA ALA A 5 22.59 -29.02 10.57
C ALA A 5 21.37 -29.47 9.74
N ARG A 6 20.16 -29.33 10.31
CA ARG A 6 18.92 -29.32 9.54
C ARG A 6 19.07 -28.14 8.59
N THR A 7 19.44 -28.44 7.36
CA THR A 7 19.48 -27.46 6.28
C THR A 7 18.06 -26.91 6.20
N GLU A 8 17.90 -25.61 6.49
CA GLU A 8 16.61 -24.96 6.29
C GLU A 8 16.16 -25.26 4.85
N PRO A 9 14.88 -25.63 4.65
CA PRO A 9 14.40 -26.00 3.34
C PRO A 9 14.68 -24.89 2.33
N ASP A 10 15.27 -25.24 1.18
CA ASP A 10 15.60 -24.29 0.12
C ASP A 10 14.33 -23.53 -0.29
N ALA A 11 14.41 -22.20 -0.41
CA ALA A 11 13.32 -21.36 -0.87
C ALA A 11 12.68 -21.90 -2.16
N ARG A 12 13.49 -22.45 -3.07
CA ARG A 12 13.02 -23.05 -4.32
C ARG A 12 12.14 -24.28 -4.10
N GLU A 13 12.50 -25.11 -3.13
CA GLU A 13 11.72 -26.30 -2.74
C GLU A 13 10.41 -25.90 -2.08
N LEU A 14 10.43 -24.93 -1.17
CA LEU A 14 9.22 -24.41 -0.53
C LEU A 14 8.29 -23.73 -1.53
N ILE A 15 8.80 -22.97 -2.49
CA ILE A 15 8.00 -22.40 -3.58
C ILE A 15 7.31 -23.51 -4.38
N ALA A 16 8.05 -24.56 -4.74
CA ALA A 16 7.51 -25.69 -5.49
C ALA A 16 6.51 -26.53 -4.66
N LEU A 17 6.74 -26.65 -3.35
CA LEU A 17 5.80 -27.28 -2.42
C LEU A 17 4.52 -26.46 -2.34
N ALA A 18 4.64 -25.16 -2.17
CA ALA A 18 3.51 -24.26 -1.99
C ALA A 18 2.61 -24.14 -3.23
N ARG A 19 3.11 -24.51 -4.43
CA ARG A 19 2.28 -24.65 -5.64
C ARG A 19 1.54 -26.00 -5.72
N ARG A 20 2.15 -27.08 -5.21
CA ARG A 20 1.60 -28.44 -5.31
C ARG A 20 0.69 -28.80 -4.13
N ASP A 21 1.05 -28.34 -2.95
CA ASP A 21 0.41 -28.61 -1.66
C ASP A 21 0.58 -27.40 -0.73
N PRO A 22 -0.31 -26.40 -0.85
CA PRO A 22 -0.26 -25.19 -0.04
C PRO A 22 -0.33 -25.46 1.46
N ARG A 23 -1.05 -26.50 1.90
CA ARG A 23 -1.19 -26.85 3.33
C ARG A 23 0.12 -27.39 3.89
N ALA A 24 0.78 -28.28 3.16
CA ALA A 24 2.10 -28.76 3.57
C ALA A 24 3.13 -27.64 3.59
N ALA A 25 3.05 -26.69 2.65
CA ALA A 25 3.91 -25.52 2.65
C ALA A 25 3.65 -24.59 3.84
N GLU A 26 2.39 -24.29 4.16
CA GLU A 26 2.02 -23.51 5.34
C GLU A 26 2.61 -24.13 6.62
N GLN A 27 2.49 -25.45 6.78
CA GLN A 27 3.09 -26.17 7.91
C GLN A 27 4.61 -26.10 7.93
N ALA A 28 5.25 -26.23 6.77
CA ALA A 28 6.71 -26.14 6.66
C ALA A 28 7.22 -24.73 6.97
N ILE A 29 6.52 -23.70 6.48
CA ILE A 29 6.81 -22.28 6.75
C ILE A 29 6.59 -21.96 8.22
N ALA A 30 5.49 -22.44 8.82
CA ALA A 30 5.18 -22.24 10.23
C ALA A 30 6.23 -22.84 11.18
N ALA A 31 6.96 -23.86 10.73
CA ALA A 31 8.06 -24.46 11.49
C ALA A 31 9.36 -23.63 11.45
N LEU A 32 9.47 -22.65 10.56
CA LEU A 32 10.62 -21.74 10.48
C LEU A 32 10.52 -20.62 11.52
N PRO A 33 11.64 -20.15 12.09
CA PRO A 33 11.65 -18.93 12.88
C PRO A 33 11.36 -17.70 11.99
N ILE A 34 10.81 -16.62 12.56
CA ILE A 34 10.43 -15.41 11.82
C ILE A 34 11.56 -14.88 10.89
N PRO A 35 12.83 -14.78 11.33
CA PRO A 35 13.90 -14.34 10.43
C PRO A 35 14.07 -15.20 9.18
N ALA A 36 13.91 -16.52 9.30
CA ALA A 36 13.98 -17.44 8.16
C ALA A 36 12.74 -17.34 7.25
N GLN A 37 11.57 -17.07 7.83
CA GLN A 37 10.37 -16.76 7.03
C GLN A 37 10.51 -15.45 6.25
N VAL A 38 11.09 -14.40 6.86
CA VAL A 38 11.40 -13.13 6.17
C VAL A 38 12.40 -13.36 5.04
N ALA A 39 13.48 -14.10 5.29
CA ALA A 39 14.46 -14.47 4.28
C ALA A 39 13.80 -15.23 3.12
N LEU A 40 12.96 -16.22 3.41
CA LEU A 40 12.20 -16.96 2.41
C LEU A 40 11.34 -16.05 1.51
N VAL A 41 10.61 -15.08 2.10
CA VAL A 41 9.82 -14.11 1.33
C VAL A 41 10.73 -13.25 0.46
N CYS A 42 11.83 -12.72 1.01
CA CYS A 42 12.72 -11.81 0.29
C CYS A 42 13.53 -12.53 -0.81
N GLU A 43 13.92 -13.78 -0.61
CA GLU A 43 14.67 -14.58 -1.59
C GLU A 43 13.76 -15.22 -2.65
N SER A 44 12.45 -15.28 -2.39
CA SER A 44 11.48 -15.73 -3.38
C SER A 44 11.46 -14.78 -4.59
N PRO A 45 11.32 -15.31 -5.82
CA PRO A 45 11.09 -14.50 -7.00
C PRO A 45 9.92 -13.54 -6.76
N LEU A 46 10.05 -12.31 -7.24
CA LEU A 46 9.11 -11.23 -6.91
C LEU A 46 7.64 -11.60 -7.18
N ALA A 47 7.37 -12.29 -8.29
CA ALA A 47 6.04 -12.78 -8.68
C ALA A 47 5.45 -13.84 -7.73
N GLU A 48 6.27 -14.50 -6.91
CA GLU A 48 5.84 -15.52 -5.95
C GLU A 48 5.69 -14.98 -4.53
N ARG A 49 6.26 -13.80 -4.22
CA ARG A 49 6.31 -13.27 -2.85
C ARG A 49 4.94 -13.09 -2.23
N GLY A 50 3.97 -12.56 -2.97
CA GLY A 50 2.60 -12.42 -2.47
C GLY A 50 1.97 -13.77 -2.11
N ARG A 51 2.27 -14.82 -2.87
CA ARG A 51 1.78 -16.18 -2.60
C ARG A 51 2.44 -16.79 -1.37
N ILE A 52 3.75 -16.63 -1.21
CA ILE A 52 4.48 -17.11 -0.02
C ILE A 52 4.04 -16.34 1.23
N LEU A 53 3.92 -15.02 1.12
CA LEU A 53 3.43 -14.16 2.20
C LEU A 53 1.97 -14.48 2.57
N GLY A 54 1.16 -14.97 1.64
CA GLY A 54 -0.20 -15.43 1.93
C GLY A 54 -0.27 -16.78 2.66
N LEU A 55 0.86 -17.48 2.83
CA LEU A 55 0.95 -18.79 3.49
C LEU A 55 1.65 -18.72 4.86
N VAL A 56 2.13 -17.54 5.29
CA VAL A 56 2.70 -17.41 6.63
C VAL A 56 1.59 -17.35 7.68
N PRO A 57 1.77 -18.01 8.83
CA PRO A 57 0.71 -18.15 9.83
C PRO A 57 0.46 -16.87 10.64
N HIS A 58 1.48 -16.02 10.78
CA HIS A 58 1.46 -14.81 11.62
C HIS A 58 1.97 -13.59 10.81
N PRO A 59 1.23 -13.16 9.77
CA PRO A 59 1.64 -12.02 8.95
C PRO A 59 1.83 -10.74 9.78
N GLU A 60 1.08 -10.55 10.86
CA GLU A 60 1.18 -9.43 11.79
C GLU A 60 2.52 -9.36 12.53
N ALA A 61 3.20 -10.49 12.70
CA ALA A 61 4.52 -10.55 13.33
C ALA A 61 5.65 -10.52 12.30
N LEU A 62 5.40 -11.00 11.08
CA LEU A 62 6.41 -11.11 10.04
C LEU A 62 6.52 -9.86 9.16
N ILE A 63 5.39 -9.27 8.73
CA ILE A 63 5.39 -8.12 7.83
C ILE A 63 6.21 -6.95 8.40
N PRO A 64 6.13 -6.61 9.70
CA PRO A 64 6.97 -5.56 10.28
C PRO A 64 8.48 -5.79 10.16
N GLU A 65 8.91 -7.05 10.04
CA GLU A 65 10.32 -7.45 9.95
C GLU A 65 10.85 -7.47 8.51
N ILE A 66 9.97 -7.33 7.50
CA ILE A 66 10.40 -7.25 6.09
C ILE A 66 11.11 -5.90 5.86
N PRO A 67 12.29 -5.88 5.19
CA PRO A 67 12.94 -4.62 4.87
C PRO A 67 12.03 -3.68 4.05
N PRO A 68 11.99 -2.36 4.32
CA PRO A 68 11.04 -1.44 3.68
C PRO A 68 11.02 -1.48 2.14
N ALA A 69 12.20 -1.55 1.51
CA ALA A 69 12.30 -1.65 0.05
C ALA A 69 11.74 -2.99 -0.47
N GLU A 70 12.00 -4.10 0.23
CA GLU A 70 11.49 -5.43 -0.14
C GLU A 70 9.96 -5.51 0.00
N LEU A 71 9.39 -4.85 1.01
CA LEU A 71 7.95 -4.73 1.17
C LEU A 71 7.34 -3.92 0.03
N CYS A 72 7.96 -2.79 -0.35
CA CYS A 72 7.52 -1.99 -1.48
C CYS A 72 7.47 -2.82 -2.77
N PHE A 73 8.55 -3.54 -3.11
CA PHE A 73 8.57 -4.41 -4.29
C PHE A 73 7.50 -5.49 -4.21
N THR A 74 7.30 -6.10 -3.04
CA THR A 74 6.29 -7.14 -2.84
C THR A 74 4.88 -6.60 -3.07
N ILE A 75 4.56 -5.41 -2.54
CA ILE A 75 3.28 -4.71 -2.78
C ILE A 75 3.08 -4.41 -4.27
N LYS A 76 4.13 -3.92 -4.95
CA LYS A 76 4.08 -3.64 -6.40
C LYS A 76 3.84 -4.90 -7.22
N ALA A 77 4.42 -6.02 -6.80
CA ALA A 77 4.27 -7.32 -7.46
C ALA A 77 2.85 -7.90 -7.30
N ILE A 78 2.26 -7.72 -6.13
CA ILE A 78 0.85 -8.06 -5.85
C ILE A 78 -0.08 -7.13 -6.65
N GLY A 79 0.30 -5.86 -6.75
CA GLY A 79 -0.54 -4.77 -7.26
C GLY A 79 -1.19 -4.01 -6.11
N LEU A 80 -1.08 -2.67 -6.12
CA LEU A 80 -1.55 -1.81 -5.03
C LEU A 80 -3.03 -2.02 -4.66
N ALA A 81 -3.87 -2.27 -5.67
CA ALA A 81 -5.31 -2.47 -5.47
C ALA A 81 -5.64 -3.68 -4.59
N ASP A 82 -4.77 -4.68 -4.58
CA ASP A 82 -4.95 -5.96 -3.90
C ASP A 82 -4.01 -6.14 -2.68
N ALA A 83 -3.14 -5.15 -2.41
CA ALA A 83 -2.12 -5.23 -1.37
C ALA A 83 -2.56 -4.71 0.00
N ALA A 84 -3.83 -4.33 0.18
CA ALA A 84 -4.33 -3.76 1.43
C ALA A 84 -4.11 -4.68 2.66
N TRP A 85 -4.19 -6.01 2.47
CA TRP A 85 -3.94 -6.98 3.54
C TRP A 85 -2.48 -7.02 4.00
N VAL A 86 -1.53 -6.64 3.14
CA VAL A 86 -0.12 -6.49 3.51
C VAL A 86 0.06 -5.17 4.27
N LEU A 87 -0.55 -4.10 3.74
CA LEU A 87 -0.49 -2.76 4.33
C LEU A 87 -1.14 -2.67 5.71
N GLU A 88 -2.11 -3.54 6.01
CA GLU A 88 -2.74 -3.67 7.33
C GLU A 88 -1.70 -3.80 8.46
N TYR A 89 -0.62 -4.53 8.19
CA TYR A 89 0.44 -4.87 9.15
C TYR A 89 1.74 -4.13 8.90
N ALA A 90 1.82 -3.28 7.86
CA ALA A 90 3.02 -2.50 7.58
C ALA A 90 3.28 -1.49 8.71
N THR A 91 4.57 -1.29 9.00
CA THR A 91 5.00 -0.22 9.91
C THR A 91 4.86 1.15 9.25
N PRO A 92 4.83 2.23 10.04
CA PRO A 92 4.95 3.61 9.55
C PRO A 92 6.13 3.80 8.59
N GLU A 93 7.32 3.35 8.99
CA GLU A 93 8.55 3.46 8.20
C GLU A 93 8.44 2.73 6.85
N GLN A 94 7.88 1.51 6.86
CA GLN A 94 7.66 0.75 5.63
C GLN A 94 6.65 1.45 4.70
N SER A 95 5.59 2.02 5.25
CA SER A 95 4.57 2.73 4.47
C SER A 95 5.14 3.99 3.80
N VAL A 96 5.93 4.77 4.55
CA VAL A 96 6.62 5.97 4.04
C VAL A 96 7.62 5.57 2.96
N ALA A 97 8.49 4.60 3.23
CA ALA A 97 9.48 4.15 2.25
C ALA A 97 8.82 3.59 0.98
N ALA A 98 7.73 2.85 1.10
CA ALA A 98 7.03 2.31 -0.07
C ALA A 98 6.39 3.41 -0.92
N PHE A 99 5.79 4.41 -0.29
CA PHE A 99 5.29 5.60 -0.96
C PHE A 99 6.42 6.36 -1.67
N ASP A 100 7.52 6.65 -0.97
CA ASP A 100 8.64 7.42 -1.51
C ASP A 100 9.37 6.72 -2.66
N LEU A 101 9.51 5.39 -2.59
CA LEU A 101 10.17 4.63 -3.64
C LEU A 101 9.37 4.58 -4.95
N ASP A 102 8.05 4.76 -4.90
CA ASP A 102 7.17 4.52 -6.06
C ASP A 102 6.45 5.77 -6.58
N ALA A 103 6.06 6.68 -5.69
CA ALA A 103 5.25 7.86 -6.02
C ALA A 103 6.03 9.00 -6.69
N TRP A 104 7.35 8.86 -6.88
CA TRP A 104 8.21 9.88 -7.46
C TRP A 104 8.66 9.55 -8.89
N ARG A 105 8.79 10.60 -9.72
CA ARG A 105 9.37 10.56 -11.07
C ARG A 105 10.42 11.67 -11.17
N GLY A 106 11.68 11.31 -10.93
CA GLY A 106 12.73 12.30 -10.75
C GLY A 106 12.45 13.13 -9.49
N ASN A 107 12.25 14.43 -9.65
CA ASN A 107 12.02 15.37 -8.54
C ASN A 107 10.55 15.79 -8.41
N GLU A 108 9.64 15.16 -9.15
CA GLU A 108 8.21 15.45 -9.12
C GLU A 108 7.43 14.25 -8.59
N VAL A 109 6.39 14.53 -7.81
CA VAL A 109 5.43 13.52 -7.37
C VAL A 109 4.52 13.16 -8.53
N ASP A 110 4.48 11.87 -8.89
CA ASP A 110 3.50 11.32 -9.80
C ASP A 110 2.15 11.20 -9.08
N VAL A 111 1.32 12.21 -9.29
CA VAL A 111 0.00 12.34 -8.65
C VAL A 111 -0.89 11.12 -8.93
N ALA A 112 -0.75 10.46 -10.08
CA ALA A 112 -1.55 9.26 -10.37
C ALA A 112 -1.12 8.09 -9.48
N THR A 113 0.20 7.84 -9.41
CA THR A 113 0.76 6.79 -8.55
C THR A 113 0.51 7.08 -7.07
N ALA A 114 0.71 8.33 -6.62
CA ALA A 114 0.40 8.75 -5.26
C ALA A 114 -1.07 8.49 -4.89
N ASN A 115 -2.00 8.77 -5.82
CA ASN A 115 -3.42 8.49 -5.62
C ASN A 115 -3.77 7.00 -5.54
N GLU A 116 -3.02 6.13 -6.21
CA GLU A 116 -3.18 4.68 -6.06
C GLU A 116 -2.77 4.24 -4.66
N TRP A 117 -1.68 4.80 -4.11
CA TRP A 117 -1.25 4.54 -2.73
C TRP A 117 -2.28 5.00 -1.71
N ILE A 118 -2.81 6.23 -1.83
CA ILE A 118 -3.88 6.72 -0.94
C ILE A 118 -5.10 5.80 -1.00
N GLN A 119 -5.46 5.29 -2.19
CA GLN A 119 -6.56 4.34 -2.33
C GLN A 119 -6.25 2.97 -1.72
N ALA A 120 -5.00 2.52 -1.75
CA ALA A 120 -4.58 1.28 -1.09
C ALA A 120 -4.67 1.41 0.43
N PHE A 121 -4.17 2.51 1.01
CA PHE A 121 -4.31 2.81 2.45
C PHE A 121 -5.77 3.01 2.85
N ALA A 122 -6.62 3.57 1.98
CA ALA A 122 -8.04 3.72 2.26
C ALA A 122 -8.80 2.39 2.38
N ARG A 123 -8.20 1.26 1.98
CA ARG A 123 -8.79 -0.09 2.08
C ARG A 123 -8.36 -0.84 3.34
N THR A 124 -7.38 -0.35 4.09
CA THR A 124 -6.98 -0.93 5.39
C THR A 124 -7.98 -0.56 6.49
N SER A 125 -7.85 -1.19 7.66
CA SER A 125 -8.62 -0.82 8.85
C SER A 125 -8.44 0.67 9.22
N PRO A 126 -9.40 1.28 9.93
CA PRO A 126 -9.25 2.66 10.41
C PRO A 126 -7.96 2.88 11.19
N GLU A 127 -7.57 1.93 12.05
CA GLU A 127 -6.37 2.00 12.87
C GLU A 127 -5.11 1.98 12.01
N ALA A 128 -5.00 1.03 11.07
CA ALA A 128 -3.86 0.96 10.16
C ALA A 128 -3.76 2.20 9.28
N ARG A 129 -4.90 2.66 8.76
CA ARG A 129 -4.98 3.87 7.95
C ARG A 129 -4.51 5.11 8.71
N LEU A 130 -4.94 5.29 9.95
CA LEU A 130 -4.52 6.42 10.78
C LEU A 130 -3.01 6.37 11.06
N ARG A 131 -2.47 5.21 11.46
CA ARG A 131 -1.03 5.05 11.68
C ARG A 131 -0.21 5.45 10.45
N THR A 132 -0.66 5.05 9.26
CA THR A 132 0.03 5.38 8.00
C THR A 132 -0.12 6.86 7.66
N LEU A 133 -1.33 7.43 7.76
CA LEU A 133 -1.57 8.83 7.43
C LEU A 133 -0.84 9.80 8.38
N GLU A 134 -0.69 9.44 9.66
CA GLU A 134 0.10 10.22 10.62
C GLU A 134 1.61 10.20 10.33
N ALA A 135 2.09 9.13 9.67
CA ALA A 135 3.49 8.96 9.35
C ALA A 135 3.91 9.61 8.03
N LEU A 136 2.99 9.69 7.08
CA LEU A 136 3.24 10.33 5.78
C LEU A 136 3.43 11.84 5.94
N ASP A 137 4.28 12.40 5.10
CA ASP A 137 4.44 13.85 5.00
C ASP A 137 3.10 14.49 4.58
N ALA A 138 2.65 15.47 5.37
CA ALA A 138 1.42 16.19 5.10
C ALA A 138 1.42 16.89 3.74
N GLU A 139 2.56 17.38 3.24
CA GLU A 139 2.67 17.99 1.92
C GLU A 139 2.40 16.96 0.80
N LEU A 140 2.87 15.72 0.96
CA LEU A 140 2.60 14.63 0.01
C LEU A 140 1.13 14.22 0.02
N LEU A 141 0.51 14.16 1.20
CA LEU A 141 -0.93 13.93 1.33
C LEU A 141 -1.72 15.04 0.63
N VAL A 142 -1.34 16.31 0.82
CA VAL A 142 -1.98 17.45 0.16
C VAL A 142 -1.85 17.34 -1.37
N ILE A 143 -0.67 17.03 -1.89
CA ILE A 143 -0.44 16.87 -3.33
C ILE A 143 -1.34 15.77 -3.91
N ALA A 144 -1.42 14.61 -3.25
CA ALA A 144 -2.27 13.50 -3.70
C ALA A 144 -3.77 13.87 -3.65
N LEU A 145 -4.22 14.47 -2.53
CA LEU A 145 -5.62 14.79 -2.29
C LEU A 145 -6.14 15.97 -3.11
N ARG A 146 -5.28 16.92 -3.50
CA ARG A 146 -5.68 18.09 -4.30
C ARG A 146 -6.30 17.71 -5.65
N ALA A 147 -5.93 16.56 -6.20
CA ALA A 147 -6.54 16.02 -7.42
C ALA A 147 -7.95 15.46 -7.22
N ARG A 148 -8.41 15.31 -5.96
CA ARG A 148 -9.68 14.66 -5.60
C ARG A 148 -10.57 15.51 -4.70
N ILE A 149 -10.06 16.58 -4.12
CA ILE A 149 -10.78 17.43 -3.18
C ILE A 149 -10.78 18.86 -3.72
N GLY A 150 -11.98 19.41 -3.90
CA GLY A 150 -12.15 20.85 -4.07
C GLY A 150 -12.13 21.52 -2.71
N VAL A 151 -11.40 22.62 -2.58
CA VAL A 151 -11.36 23.43 -1.35
C VAL A 151 -11.56 24.88 -1.73
N VAL A 152 -12.42 25.58 -1.00
CA VAL A 152 -12.64 27.02 -1.13
C VAL A 152 -12.71 27.65 0.26
N GLN A 153 -12.05 28.79 0.42
CA GLN A 153 -12.24 29.62 1.59
C GLN A 153 -13.47 30.51 1.37
N LYS A 154 -14.34 30.60 2.38
CA LYS A 154 -15.46 31.54 2.39
C LYS A 154 -14.90 32.96 2.22
N PRO A 155 -15.36 33.74 1.23
CA PRO A 155 -14.93 35.13 1.08
C PRO A 155 -15.45 35.99 2.24
N ASP A 156 -14.62 36.93 2.72
CA ASP A 156 -14.93 37.75 3.90
C ASP A 156 -16.19 38.63 3.72
N ASP A 157 -16.41 39.16 2.51
CA ASP A 157 -17.46 40.14 2.21
C ASP A 157 -18.54 39.63 1.24
N ALA A 158 -18.79 38.31 1.20
CA ALA A 158 -19.77 37.74 0.27
C ALA A 158 -21.13 37.51 0.93
N GLU A 159 -21.99 38.54 0.87
CA GLU A 159 -23.39 38.44 1.27
C GLU A 159 -24.14 37.45 0.37
N GLY A 160 -24.87 36.51 0.97
CA GLY A 160 -25.59 35.46 0.24
C GLY A 160 -24.72 34.35 -0.35
N TRP A 161 -23.42 34.31 -0.04
CA TRP A 161 -22.55 33.21 -0.46
C TRP A 161 -22.99 31.89 0.15
N ALA A 162 -23.06 30.85 -0.68
CA ALA A 162 -23.29 29.48 -0.27
C ALA A 162 -22.15 28.60 -0.80
N PRO A 163 -21.70 27.60 -0.02
CA PRO A 163 -20.69 26.66 -0.49
C PRO A 163 -21.24 25.77 -1.62
N PRO A 164 -20.35 25.15 -2.42
CA PRO A 164 -20.75 24.11 -3.36
C PRO A 164 -21.59 23.01 -2.69
N GLU A 165 -22.54 22.44 -3.43
CA GLU A 165 -23.39 21.37 -2.93
C GLU A 165 -22.56 20.16 -2.46
N GLY A 166 -22.95 19.58 -1.32
CA GLY A 166 -22.23 18.45 -0.71
C GLY A 166 -20.93 18.82 -0.02
N SER A 167 -20.60 20.12 0.11
CA SER A 167 -19.42 20.56 0.85
C SER A 167 -19.55 20.28 2.35
N GLN A 168 -18.46 19.81 2.93
CA GLN A 168 -18.21 19.84 4.37
C GLN A 168 -17.43 21.12 4.73
N THR A 169 -17.36 21.47 6.01
CA THR A 169 -16.64 22.68 6.46
C THR A 169 -15.74 22.43 7.65
N LEU A 170 -14.62 23.16 7.68
CA LEU A 170 -13.75 23.31 8.83
C LEU A 170 -13.87 24.75 9.34
N GLU A 171 -14.30 24.90 10.60
CA GLU A 171 -14.45 26.18 11.31
C GLU A 171 -15.39 27.21 10.63
N GLY A 172 -16.23 26.78 9.67
CA GLY A 172 -17.11 27.68 8.92
C GLY A 172 -16.38 28.62 7.96
N GLN A 173 -15.06 28.45 7.80
CA GLN A 173 -14.21 29.27 6.93
C GLN A 173 -13.75 28.50 5.71
N PHE A 174 -13.36 27.24 5.86
CA PHE A 174 -12.94 26.41 4.74
C PHE A 174 -14.05 25.42 4.40
N HIS A 175 -14.40 25.35 3.12
CA HIS A 175 -15.38 24.42 2.59
C HIS A 175 -14.70 23.48 1.61
N TYR A 176 -14.98 22.18 1.72
CA TYR A 176 -14.36 21.17 0.88
C TYR A 176 -15.34 20.09 0.45
N TRP A 177 -15.15 19.55 -0.75
CA TRP A 177 -16.00 18.52 -1.33
C TRP A 177 -15.17 17.54 -2.15
N ALA A 178 -15.68 16.31 -2.31
CA ALA A 178 -15.06 15.35 -3.22
C ALA A 178 -15.32 15.76 -4.67
N LEU A 179 -14.28 15.86 -5.48
CA LEU A 179 -14.40 16.01 -6.92
C LEU A 179 -15.01 14.72 -7.49
N ALA A 180 -16.00 14.85 -8.37
CA ALA A 180 -16.52 13.70 -9.10
C ALA A 180 -15.35 13.00 -9.82
N PRO A 181 -15.29 11.65 -9.84
CA PRO A 181 -14.25 10.97 -10.58
C PRO A 181 -14.32 11.45 -12.04
N CYS A 182 -13.21 11.99 -12.54
CA CYS A 182 -13.12 12.42 -13.93
C CYS A 182 -13.49 11.21 -14.80
N SER A 183 -14.64 11.25 -15.46
CA SER A 183 -15.01 10.22 -16.41
C SER A 183 -13.90 10.19 -17.45
N ARG A 184 -13.13 9.09 -17.52
CA ARG A 184 -12.14 8.88 -18.57
C ARG A 184 -12.85 9.17 -19.90
N ALA A 185 -12.43 10.22 -20.61
CA ALA A 185 -13.01 10.53 -21.91
C ALA A 185 -12.92 9.25 -22.77
N PRO A 186 -14.01 8.83 -23.44
CA PRO A 186 -13.97 7.65 -24.28
C PRO A 186 -12.88 7.87 -25.33
N THR A 187 -11.84 7.05 -25.26
CA THR A 187 -10.80 6.99 -26.27
C THR A 187 -11.43 6.40 -27.52
N GLY A 188 -11.70 7.22 -28.53
CA GLY A 188 -12.03 6.75 -29.87
C GLY A 188 -13.22 7.43 -30.52
N ALA A 189 -12.94 8.48 -31.29
CA ALA A 189 -13.54 8.70 -32.60
C ALA A 189 -12.62 9.64 -33.39
N ILE A 190 -11.51 9.10 -33.90
CA ILE A 190 -10.90 9.69 -35.09
C ILE A 190 -11.87 9.31 -36.22
N SER A 191 -12.62 10.29 -36.72
CA SER A 191 -13.46 10.15 -37.91
C SER A 191 -12.96 11.11 -38.98
N GLY A 192 -12.71 10.55 -40.17
CA GLY A 192 -12.67 11.28 -41.45
C GLY A 192 -11.33 11.88 -41.82
#